data_AF-A0A7G9SAV9-F1
#
_entry.id   AF-A0A7G9SAV9-F1
#
_cell.length_a   1.000
_cell.length_b   1.000
_cell.length_c   1.000
_cell.angle_alpha   90.00
_cell.angle_beta   90.00
_cell.angle_gamma   90.00
#
_symmetry.space_group_name_H-M   'P 1'
#
loop_
_entity.id
_entity.type
_entity.pdbx_description
1 polymer ?
#
loop_
_entity_poly.entity_id
_entity_poly.type
_entity_poly.pdbx_seq_one_letter_code
_entity_poly.pdbx_strand_id
1 'polypeptide(L)'
;MAAGGQRARLRPLDGGGGARPRSGQEAAVPQGTEAPWRLPGELPAPAGPTLSELFAASPRDGGWAGLLLGQLVPERPLLWVQDRMAILESGRIYPPGLGLSELIHVEVRDARDALWAMEEGLRCSALSAVVGELWGDPQALDFTATRRLAVAAERHGVAAFLIRLGGHANLSGARMRWRVASAPSLPHPLNPRAPGPAAWEAELFRARGFAPGRWRVGDEPAQGGETVKGAENRRDLAAAAGDRTLAAAGGRS
;
A
#
# COMPACT_ATOMS: atom_id res chain seq x y z
N MET A 1 -4.84 17.58 60.94
CA MET A 1 -5.02 16.41 61.82
C MET A 1 -6.50 16.28 62.15
N ALA A 2 -7.11 15.15 61.79
CA ALA A 2 -8.40 14.57 62.23
C ALA A 2 -9.66 15.44 62.19
N ALA A 3 -10.87 14.96 61.94
CA ALA A 3 -11.45 13.73 61.40
C ALA A 3 -12.94 14.11 61.24
N GLY A 4 -13.59 13.84 60.12
CA GLY A 4 -14.47 12.67 60.05
C GLY A 4 -15.94 13.11 59.90
N GLY A 5 -16.78 12.26 59.30
CA GLY A 5 -18.24 12.42 59.38
C GLY A 5 -18.97 12.32 58.05
N GLN A 6 -19.00 11.12 57.49
CA GLN A 6 -19.83 10.69 56.39
C GLN A 6 -21.32 10.80 56.73
N ARG A 7 -22.14 11.36 55.82
CA ARG A 7 -23.58 11.06 55.76
C ARG A 7 -24.04 10.94 54.31
N ALA A 8 -24.36 9.70 53.95
CA ALA A 8 -25.16 9.39 52.78
C ALA A 8 -26.54 10.06 52.90
N ARG A 9 -27.05 10.61 51.80
CA ARG A 9 -28.48 10.82 51.61
C ARG A 9 -28.90 10.38 50.21
N LEU A 10 -29.95 9.56 50.24
CA LEU A 10 -30.64 8.97 49.10
C LEU A 10 -31.34 10.05 48.25
N ARG A 11 -31.42 9.73 46.95
CA ARG A 11 -31.99 10.54 45.87
C ARG A 11 -33.51 10.36 45.83
N PRO A 12 -34.32 11.41 45.61
CA PRO A 12 -35.64 11.26 45.01
C PRO A 12 -35.50 11.14 43.49
N LEU A 13 -36.16 10.15 42.92
CA LEU A 13 -36.57 10.13 41.53
C LEU A 13 -37.70 11.15 41.39
N ASP A 14 -37.60 12.07 40.44
CA ASP A 14 -38.59 12.15 39.35
C ASP A 14 -38.29 13.32 38.41
N GLY A 15 -38.46 13.02 37.11
CA GLY A 15 -39.19 13.90 36.20
C GLY A 15 -38.47 15.10 35.59
N GLY A 16 -37.87 14.87 34.42
CA GLY A 16 -38.15 15.71 33.24
C GLY A 16 -37.43 17.06 33.12
N GLY A 17 -36.56 17.18 32.12
CA GLY A 17 -36.08 18.48 31.66
C GLY A 17 -34.83 18.34 30.79
N GLY A 18 -34.99 18.51 29.48
CA GLY A 18 -33.94 18.33 28.47
C GLY A 18 -32.66 19.12 28.76
N ALA A 19 -31.53 18.42 28.69
CA ALA A 19 -30.20 19.02 28.72
C ALA A 19 -29.51 18.76 27.38
N ARG A 20 -29.15 19.86 26.71
CA ARG A 20 -28.26 19.90 25.54
C ARG A 20 -27.01 19.04 25.82
N PRO A 21 -26.53 18.23 24.86
CA PRO A 21 -25.24 17.57 25.03
C PRO A 21 -24.16 18.65 25.14
N ARG A 22 -23.42 18.59 26.25
CA ARG A 22 -22.22 19.37 26.51
C ARG A 22 -21.26 19.19 25.34
N SER A 23 -20.74 20.32 24.85
CA SER A 23 -19.59 20.40 23.95
C SER A 23 -18.49 19.49 24.48
N GLY A 24 -18.35 18.31 23.87
CA GLY A 24 -17.21 17.44 24.06
C GLY A 24 -16.00 18.17 23.52
N GLN A 25 -15.03 18.39 24.39
CA GLN A 25 -13.71 18.86 24.06
C GLN A 25 -13.15 17.93 22.99
N GLU A 26 -13.05 18.39 21.74
CA GLU A 26 -12.34 17.69 20.67
C GLU A 26 -10.90 17.52 21.14
N ALA A 27 -10.56 16.28 21.51
CA ALA A 27 -9.18 15.91 21.72
C ALA A 27 -8.47 16.12 20.38
N ALA A 28 -7.60 17.12 20.35
CA ALA A 28 -6.77 17.43 19.20
C ALA A 28 -6.07 16.15 18.73
N VAL A 29 -6.35 15.75 17.49
CA VAL A 29 -5.63 14.65 16.83
C VAL A 29 -4.17 15.10 16.73
N PRO A 30 -3.20 14.35 17.30
CA PRO A 30 -1.80 14.72 17.19
C PRO A 30 -1.41 14.74 15.71
N GLN A 31 -1.21 15.95 15.19
CA GLN A 31 -0.63 16.19 13.88
C GLN A 31 0.87 15.97 14.00
N GLY A 32 1.36 14.94 13.31
CA GLY A 32 2.79 14.67 13.16
C GLY A 32 3.18 13.32 13.72
N THR A 33 3.27 12.32 12.85
CA THR A 33 4.33 11.32 12.95
C THR A 33 4.60 10.83 11.53
N GLU A 34 5.87 10.75 11.19
CA GLU A 34 6.42 10.29 9.91
C GLU A 34 5.69 9.04 9.38
N ALA A 35 5.68 8.88 8.04
CA ALA A 35 5.02 7.77 7.38
C ALA A 35 5.34 6.44 8.09
N PRO A 36 4.32 5.67 8.55
CA PRO A 36 4.52 4.59 9.52
C PRO A 36 5.28 3.37 8.97
N TRP A 37 5.49 3.33 7.66
CA TRP A 37 6.24 2.27 7.00
C TRP A 37 7.73 2.62 7.01
N ARG A 38 8.55 1.90 7.77
CA ARG A 38 10.01 1.91 7.55
C ARG A 38 10.40 0.61 6.86
N LEU A 39 10.79 0.71 5.60
CA LEU A 39 11.16 -0.44 4.78
C LEU A 39 12.50 -1.04 5.26
N PRO A 40 12.57 -2.32 5.65
CA PRO A 40 13.82 -2.99 5.98
C PRO A 40 14.58 -3.34 4.69
N GLY A 41 15.74 -2.71 4.47
CA GLY A 41 16.49 -2.83 3.22
C GLY A 41 15.79 -2.14 2.05
N GLU A 42 16.54 -1.54 1.14
CA GLU A 42 15.97 -0.78 0.03
C GLU A 42 15.21 -1.74 -0.91
N LEU A 43 13.87 -1.75 -0.84
CA LEU A 43 13.06 -2.35 -1.88
C LEU A 43 13.47 -1.75 -3.22
N PRO A 44 13.60 -2.55 -4.28
CA PRO A 44 13.86 -2.02 -5.61
C PRO A 44 12.88 -0.89 -5.97
N ALA A 45 13.40 0.32 -6.11
CA ALA A 45 12.65 1.49 -6.53
C ALA A 45 13.21 2.01 -7.86
N PRO A 46 12.35 2.48 -8.79
CA PRO A 46 12.85 3.05 -10.03
C PRO A 46 13.65 4.33 -9.74
N ALA A 47 14.73 4.56 -10.51
CA ALA A 47 15.58 5.75 -10.37
C ALA A 47 14.89 7.08 -10.74
N GLY A 48 13.67 7.01 -11.27
CA GLY A 48 12.85 8.17 -11.61
C GLY A 48 11.41 7.78 -11.95
N PRO A 49 10.55 8.75 -12.26
CA PRO A 49 9.13 8.53 -12.54
C PRO A 49 8.91 7.57 -13.71
N THR A 50 8.14 6.51 -13.47
CA THR A 50 7.79 5.51 -14.48
C THR A 50 6.51 4.78 -14.08
N LEU A 51 6.10 3.79 -14.89
CA LEU A 51 4.96 2.92 -14.58
C LEU A 51 5.39 1.67 -13.80
N SER A 52 4.79 1.50 -12.62
CA SER A 52 4.81 0.29 -11.81
C SER A 52 3.45 -0.40 -11.83
N GLU A 53 3.40 -1.70 -12.14
CA GLU A 53 2.20 -2.53 -12.00
C GLU A 53 2.24 -3.34 -10.69
N LEU A 54 1.14 -3.31 -9.94
CA LEU A 54 0.96 -4.02 -8.68
C LEU A 54 -0.21 -5.00 -8.83
N PHE A 55 0.08 -6.29 -8.91
CA PHE A 55 -0.93 -7.34 -8.97
C PHE A 55 -1.27 -7.78 -7.56
N ALA A 56 -2.50 -7.50 -7.12
CA ALA A 56 -3.01 -7.96 -5.84
C ALA A 56 -3.23 -9.48 -5.89
N ALA A 57 -2.84 -10.19 -4.82
CA ALA A 57 -3.03 -11.63 -4.72
C ALA A 57 -4.52 -12.04 -4.75
N SER A 58 -5.39 -11.17 -4.25
CA SER A 58 -6.84 -11.30 -4.41
C SER A 58 -7.49 -9.90 -4.49
N PRO A 59 -8.72 -9.79 -5.03
CA PRO A 59 -9.52 -8.56 -5.04
C PRO A 59 -9.59 -7.76 -3.73
N ARG A 60 -9.60 -8.46 -2.60
CA ARG A 60 -9.73 -7.87 -1.25
C ARG A 60 -8.43 -7.89 -0.45
N ASP A 61 -7.33 -8.27 -1.09
CA ASP A 61 -6.01 -8.19 -0.49
C ASP A 61 -5.59 -6.71 -0.37
N GLY A 62 -4.97 -6.34 0.76
CA GLY A 62 -4.51 -4.98 1.02
C GLY A 62 -2.98 -4.83 1.02
N GLY A 63 -2.23 -5.91 0.80
CA GLY A 63 -0.77 -5.89 0.87
C GLY A 63 -0.12 -4.96 -0.15
N TRP A 64 -0.74 -4.81 -1.32
CA TRP A 64 -0.30 -3.87 -2.36
C TRP A 64 -0.23 -2.42 -1.87
N ALA A 65 -1.06 -2.04 -0.89
CA ALA A 65 -1.06 -0.68 -0.34
C ALA A 65 0.23 -0.40 0.43
N GLY A 66 0.77 -1.40 1.15
CA GLY A 66 2.06 -1.30 1.82
C GLY A 66 3.21 -1.07 0.83
N LEU A 67 3.24 -1.81 -0.28
CA LEU A 67 4.23 -1.62 -1.34
C LEU A 67 4.10 -0.25 -2.02
N LEU A 68 2.87 0.16 -2.33
CA LEU A 68 2.57 1.46 -2.94
C LEU A 68 3.07 2.59 -2.03
N LEU A 69 2.65 2.58 -0.77
CA LEU A 69 3.07 3.60 0.19
C LEU A 69 4.59 3.60 0.37
N GLY A 70 5.22 2.42 0.43
CA GLY A 70 6.68 2.28 0.48
C GLY A 70 7.45 2.91 -0.70
N GLN A 71 6.81 3.06 -1.86
CA GLN A 71 7.40 3.68 -3.05
C GLN A 71 6.93 5.13 -3.28
N LEU A 72 5.93 5.60 -2.54
CA LEU A 72 5.38 6.93 -2.68
C LEU A 72 6.07 7.90 -1.72
N VAL A 73 6.44 9.06 -2.25
CA VAL A 73 6.85 10.22 -1.46
C VAL A 73 5.88 11.37 -1.80
N PRO A 74 4.69 11.41 -1.18
CA PRO A 74 3.67 12.38 -1.53
C PRO A 74 3.99 13.75 -0.92
N GLU A 75 4.58 14.64 -1.74
CA GLU A 75 4.76 16.07 -1.43
C GLU A 75 3.67 16.95 -2.03
N ARG A 76 2.85 16.38 -2.92
CA ARG A 76 1.76 17.02 -3.66
C ARG A 76 0.58 16.05 -3.75
N PRO A 77 -0.62 16.51 -4.17
CA PRO A 77 -1.77 15.64 -4.29
C PRO A 77 -1.53 14.43 -5.19
N LEU A 78 -2.15 13.31 -4.82
CA LEU A 78 -2.24 12.12 -5.66
C LEU A 78 -3.53 12.15 -6.48
N LEU A 79 -3.46 11.73 -7.75
CA LEU A 79 -4.66 11.40 -8.51
C LEU A 79 -4.93 9.90 -8.39
N TRP A 80 -6.08 9.53 -7.84
CA TRP A 80 -6.53 8.15 -7.73
C TRP A 80 -7.70 7.91 -8.68
N VAL A 81 -7.51 7.08 -9.69
CA VAL A 81 -8.52 6.74 -10.69
C VAL A 81 -9.00 5.32 -10.44
N GLN A 82 -10.26 5.16 -10.06
CA GLN A 82 -10.88 3.86 -9.80
C GLN A 82 -11.97 3.57 -10.82
N ASP A 83 -11.89 2.42 -11.50
CA ASP A 83 -13.01 1.97 -12.32
C ASP A 83 -14.17 1.43 -11.46
N ARG A 84 -15.37 1.43 -12.03
CA ARG A 84 -16.59 0.99 -11.33
C ARG A 84 -16.48 -0.42 -10.74
N MET A 85 -15.83 -1.35 -11.44
CA MET A 85 -15.74 -2.73 -10.98
C MET A 85 -14.74 -2.88 -9.84
N ALA A 86 -13.63 -2.16 -9.87
CA ALA A 86 -12.71 -2.04 -8.74
C ALA A 86 -13.48 -1.57 -7.50
N ILE A 87 -14.24 -0.47 -7.61
CA ILE A 87 -15.04 0.05 -6.49
C ILE A 87 -16.04 -0.98 -5.93
N LEU A 88 -16.68 -1.78 -6.78
CA LEU A 88 -17.64 -2.79 -6.35
C LEU A 88 -16.98 -3.97 -5.63
N GLU A 89 -15.74 -4.32 -6.01
CA GLU A 89 -15.07 -5.54 -5.56
C GLU A 89 -14.08 -5.30 -4.40
N SER A 90 -13.35 -4.19 -4.41
CA SER A 90 -12.38 -3.77 -3.39
C SER A 90 -12.87 -2.61 -2.51
N GLY A 91 -13.91 -1.89 -2.93
CA GLY A 91 -14.40 -0.70 -2.24
C GLY A 91 -13.74 0.59 -2.74
N ARG A 92 -14.18 1.72 -2.18
CA ARG A 92 -13.61 3.04 -2.49
C ARG A 92 -12.33 3.23 -1.70
N ILE A 93 -11.37 3.94 -2.31
CA ILE A 93 -10.17 4.36 -1.60
C ILE A 93 -10.55 5.18 -0.36
N TYR A 94 -9.92 4.87 0.78
CA TYR A 94 -10.09 5.60 2.03
C TYR A 94 -8.73 6.22 2.43
N PRO A 95 -8.44 7.46 1.98
CA PRO A 95 -7.13 8.09 2.17
C PRO A 95 -6.63 8.14 3.62
N PRO A 96 -7.49 8.43 4.64
CA PRO A 96 -7.04 8.43 6.03
C PRO A 96 -6.50 7.07 6.49
N GLY A 97 -7.02 5.96 5.96
CA GLY A 97 -6.53 4.61 6.25
C GLY A 97 -5.15 4.31 5.66
N LEU A 98 -4.68 5.13 4.71
CA LEU A 98 -3.37 5.03 4.08
C LEU A 98 -2.40 6.11 4.56
N GLY A 99 -2.81 6.96 5.51
CA GLY A 99 -2.01 8.11 5.94
C GLY A 99 -1.84 9.18 4.85
N LEU A 100 -2.73 9.20 3.86
CA LEU A 100 -2.71 10.18 2.77
C LEU A 100 -3.66 11.34 3.10
N SER A 101 -3.15 12.57 3.05
CA SER A 101 -3.92 13.80 3.34
C SER A 101 -4.45 14.48 2.08
N GLU A 102 -3.73 14.42 0.96
CA GLU A 102 -4.08 15.09 -0.28
C GLU A 102 -4.28 14.11 -1.43
N LEU A 103 -5.55 13.81 -1.73
CA LEU A 103 -5.92 12.85 -2.78
C LEU A 103 -7.14 13.37 -3.56
N ILE A 104 -7.02 13.36 -4.88
CA ILE A 104 -8.11 13.60 -5.83
C ILE A 104 -8.60 12.24 -6.30
N HIS A 105 -9.82 11.86 -5.90
CA HIS A 105 -10.42 10.60 -6.32
C HIS A 105 -11.31 10.82 -7.55
N VAL A 106 -11.04 10.08 -8.62
CA VAL A 106 -11.81 10.09 -9.87
C VAL A 106 -12.41 8.71 -10.09
N GLU A 107 -13.73 8.67 -10.11
CA GLU A 107 -14.50 7.46 -10.41
C GLU A 107 -14.89 7.46 -11.87
N VAL A 108 -14.63 6.33 -12.52
CA VAL A 108 -14.91 6.17 -13.94
C VAL A 108 -15.73 4.93 -14.20
N ARG A 109 -16.44 4.92 -15.32
CA ARG A 109 -17.37 3.84 -15.65
C ARG A 109 -16.65 2.57 -16.08
N ASP A 110 -15.51 2.72 -16.75
CA ASP A 110 -14.74 1.62 -17.31
C ASP A 110 -13.24 1.93 -17.40
N ALA A 111 -12.46 0.91 -17.77
CA ALA A 111 -11.01 1.01 -17.88
C ALA A 111 -10.53 1.96 -18.99
N ARG A 112 -11.34 2.25 -20.03
CA ARG A 112 -10.95 3.20 -21.08
C ARG A 112 -10.96 4.61 -20.53
N ASP A 113 -12.04 4.99 -19.85
CA ASP A 113 -12.15 6.28 -19.17
C ASP A 113 -11.06 6.40 -18.08
N ALA A 114 -10.74 5.29 -17.39
CA ALA A 114 -9.66 5.26 -16.40
C ALA A 114 -8.28 5.56 -17.00
N LEU A 115 -7.91 4.85 -18.07
CA LEU A 115 -6.62 5.02 -18.74
C LEU A 115 -6.48 6.42 -19.35
N TRP A 116 -7.57 6.97 -19.89
CA TRP A 116 -7.59 8.34 -20.36
C TRP A 116 -7.35 9.35 -19.22
N ALA A 117 -8.08 9.23 -18.11
CA ALA A 117 -7.91 10.11 -16.96
C ALA A 117 -6.50 10.02 -16.35
N MET A 118 -5.92 8.81 -16.32
CA MET A 118 -4.54 8.62 -15.87
C MET A 118 -3.55 9.37 -16.76
N GLU A 119 -3.70 9.31 -18.09
CA GLU A 119 -2.81 9.99 -19.02
C GLU A 119 -2.88 11.51 -18.93
N GLU A 120 -4.07 12.07 -18.73
CA GLU A 120 -4.23 13.49 -18.49
C GLU A 120 -3.63 13.91 -17.14
N GLY A 121 -3.81 13.09 -16.11
CA GLY A 121 -3.15 13.27 -14.81
C GLY A 121 -1.63 13.29 -14.93
N LEU A 122 -1.05 12.38 -15.72
CA LEU A 122 0.41 12.31 -15.88
C LEU A 122 1.00 13.55 -16.55
N ARG A 123 0.20 14.34 -17.28
CA ARG A 123 0.65 15.62 -17.87
C ARG A 123 0.67 16.76 -16.85
N CYS A 124 0.05 16.57 -15.70
CA CYS A 124 -0.02 17.56 -14.63
C CYS A 124 1.15 17.38 -13.65
N SER A 125 2.20 18.18 -13.84
CA SER A 125 3.37 18.15 -12.95
C SER A 125 3.09 18.60 -11.51
N ALA A 126 1.90 19.13 -11.22
CA ALA A 126 1.46 19.47 -9.87
C ALA A 126 1.05 18.24 -9.03
N LEU A 127 0.99 17.04 -9.61
CA LEU A 127 0.70 15.79 -8.90
C LEU A 127 2.00 15.08 -8.48
N SER A 128 1.97 14.37 -7.34
CA SER A 128 3.09 13.51 -6.93
C SER A 128 3.09 12.18 -7.68
N ALA A 129 1.91 11.61 -7.92
CA ALA A 129 1.74 10.41 -8.71
C ALA A 129 0.29 10.28 -9.21
N VAL A 130 0.12 9.39 -10.19
CA VAL A 130 -1.17 8.94 -10.69
C VAL A 130 -1.31 7.45 -10.39
N VAL A 131 -2.37 7.08 -9.69
CA VAL A 131 -2.72 5.71 -9.36
C VAL A 131 -3.97 5.32 -10.12
N GLY A 132 -3.90 4.23 -10.89
CA GLY A 132 -5.06 3.60 -11.52
C GLY A 132 -5.35 2.27 -10.86
N GLU A 133 -6.59 2.05 -10.45
CA GLU A 133 -7.03 0.80 -9.85
C GLU A 133 -8.09 0.18 -10.76
N LEU A 134 -7.71 -0.93 -11.40
CA LEU A 134 -8.48 -1.57 -12.46
C LEU A 134 -8.82 -3.02 -12.11
N TRP A 135 -10.05 -3.41 -12.47
CA TRP A 135 -10.54 -4.77 -12.30
C TRP A 135 -10.21 -5.66 -13.51
N GLY A 136 -9.71 -6.87 -13.24
CA GLY A 136 -9.52 -7.92 -14.23
C GLY A 136 -8.53 -7.56 -15.34
N ASP A 137 -8.79 -8.08 -16.55
CA ASP A 137 -8.01 -7.85 -17.77
C ASP A 137 -8.86 -7.18 -18.85
N PRO A 138 -9.23 -5.89 -18.67
CA PRO A 138 -10.08 -5.21 -19.63
C PRO A 138 -9.33 -5.04 -20.95
N GLN A 139 -10.03 -5.21 -22.08
CA GLN A 139 -9.42 -5.12 -23.42
C GLN A 139 -8.70 -3.79 -23.68
N ALA A 140 -9.19 -2.70 -23.06
CA ALA A 140 -8.56 -1.38 -23.16
C ALA A 140 -7.16 -1.31 -22.53
N LEU A 141 -6.85 -2.20 -21.58
CA LEU A 141 -5.56 -2.29 -20.92
C LEU A 141 -4.64 -3.25 -21.69
N ASP A 142 -4.22 -2.81 -22.87
CA ASP A 142 -3.27 -3.54 -23.69
C ASP A 142 -1.82 -3.07 -23.49
N PHE A 143 -0.89 -3.68 -24.24
CA PHE A 143 0.51 -3.28 -24.22
C PHE A 143 0.72 -1.82 -24.65
N THR A 144 -0.11 -1.32 -25.58
CA THR A 144 -0.01 0.04 -26.09
C THR A 144 -0.38 1.05 -25.01
N ALA A 145 -1.49 0.80 -24.29
CA ALA A 145 -1.95 1.64 -23.19
C ALA A 145 -0.91 1.70 -22.06
N THR A 146 -0.42 0.56 -21.58
CA THR A 146 0.61 0.52 -20.52
C THR A 146 1.93 1.15 -20.96
N ARG A 147 2.33 1.00 -22.23
CA ARG A 147 3.50 1.68 -22.78
C ARG A 147 3.29 3.20 -22.85
N ARG A 148 2.11 3.66 -23.24
CA ARG A 148 1.76 5.08 -23.31
C ARG A 148 1.81 5.73 -21.92
N LEU A 149 1.27 5.07 -20.90
CA LEU A 149 1.38 5.50 -19.50
C LEU A 149 2.85 5.57 -19.04
N ALA A 150 3.66 4.54 -19.31
CA ALA A 150 5.07 4.55 -18.94
C ALA A 150 5.84 5.71 -19.60
N VAL A 151 5.61 5.96 -20.89
CA VAL A 151 6.22 7.08 -21.62
C VAL A 151 5.73 8.43 -21.09
N ALA A 152 4.45 8.57 -20.78
CA ALA A 152 3.90 9.80 -20.20
C ALA A 152 4.51 10.08 -18.82
N ALA A 153 4.61 9.07 -17.96
CA ALA A 153 5.24 9.17 -16.65
C ALA A 153 6.70 9.63 -16.75
N GLU A 154 7.48 8.97 -17.62
CA GLU A 154 8.90 9.31 -17.86
C GLU A 154 9.06 10.71 -18.47
N ARG A 155 8.18 11.11 -19.39
CA ARG A 155 8.25 12.41 -20.08
C ARG A 155 7.89 13.58 -19.19
N HIS A 156 6.87 13.42 -18.34
CA HIS A 156 6.32 14.51 -17.53
C HIS A 156 6.82 14.51 -16.09
N GLY A 157 7.57 13.48 -15.69
CA GLY A 157 8.17 13.39 -14.36
C GLY A 157 7.15 13.10 -13.25
N VAL A 158 6.04 12.43 -13.57
CA VAL A 158 5.00 12.04 -12.60
C VAL A 158 4.92 10.52 -12.57
N ALA A 159 5.07 9.92 -11.38
CA ALA A 159 5.06 8.46 -11.26
C ALA A 159 3.66 7.89 -11.56
N ALA A 160 3.61 6.72 -12.20
CA ALA A 160 2.37 6.01 -12.47
C ALA A 160 2.35 4.67 -11.74
N PHE A 161 1.26 4.39 -11.05
CA PHE A 161 1.01 3.09 -10.43
C PHE A 161 -0.28 2.51 -11.01
N LEU A 162 -0.24 1.24 -11.38
CA LEU A 162 -1.41 0.51 -11.83
C LEU A 162 -1.66 -0.68 -10.91
N ILE A 163 -2.69 -0.58 -10.07
CA ILE A 163 -3.17 -1.63 -9.19
C ILE A 163 -4.10 -2.53 -10.00
N ARG A 164 -3.77 -3.82 -10.06
CA ARG A 164 -4.47 -4.83 -10.84
C ARG A 164 -5.19 -5.78 -9.89
N LEU A 165 -6.49 -5.59 -9.76
CA LEU A 165 -7.36 -6.40 -8.90
C LEU A 165 -7.95 -7.55 -9.71
N GLY A 166 -7.63 -8.79 -9.35
CA GLY A 166 -8.11 -9.98 -10.09
C GLY A 166 -7.60 -10.07 -11.55
N GLY A 167 -6.59 -9.27 -11.92
CA GLY A 167 -5.99 -9.24 -13.25
C GLY A 167 -4.77 -10.14 -13.39
N HIS A 168 -4.43 -10.51 -14.63
CA HIS A 168 -3.27 -11.33 -14.94
C HIS A 168 -2.09 -10.48 -15.44
N ALA A 169 -0.88 -11.02 -15.24
CA ALA A 169 0.37 -10.39 -15.62
C ALA A 169 0.65 -10.47 -17.14
N ASN A 170 -0.28 -9.99 -17.96
CA ASN A 170 -0.24 -9.94 -19.42
C ASN A 170 0.91 -9.08 -19.96
N LEU A 171 1.09 -9.01 -21.28
CA LEU A 171 2.11 -8.16 -21.88
C LEU A 171 1.89 -6.69 -21.48
N SER A 172 2.94 -6.04 -20.99
CA SER A 172 2.87 -4.69 -20.43
C SER A 172 4.14 -3.88 -20.69
N GLY A 173 3.96 -2.58 -20.84
CA GLY A 173 5.03 -1.58 -20.94
C GLY A 173 5.59 -1.11 -19.59
N ALA A 174 5.05 -1.57 -18.46
CA ALA A 174 5.52 -1.19 -17.12
C ALA A 174 7.00 -1.56 -16.89
N ARG A 175 7.73 -0.70 -16.19
CA ARG A 175 9.16 -0.91 -15.89
C ARG A 175 9.38 -1.78 -14.67
N MET A 176 8.42 -1.79 -13.75
CA MET A 176 8.41 -2.61 -12.55
C MET A 176 7.08 -3.34 -12.46
N ARG A 177 7.10 -4.65 -12.22
CA ARG A 177 5.88 -5.46 -12.09
C ARG A 177 5.97 -6.35 -10.88
N TRP A 178 5.01 -6.16 -10.00
CA TRP A 178 5.00 -6.73 -8.67
C TRP A 178 3.79 -7.65 -8.49
N ARG A 179 3.96 -8.78 -7.83
CA ARG A 179 2.85 -9.48 -7.17
C ARG A 179 2.92 -9.15 -5.69
N VAL A 180 1.79 -8.83 -5.08
CA VAL A 180 1.76 -8.44 -3.67
C VAL A 180 0.62 -9.16 -2.97
N ALA A 181 0.90 -9.65 -1.77
CA ALA A 181 -0.05 -10.33 -0.90
C ALA A 181 0.08 -9.80 0.53
N SER A 182 -1.03 -9.68 1.24
CA SER A 182 -1.01 -9.59 2.70
C SER A 182 -0.40 -10.87 3.28
N ALA A 183 0.40 -10.72 4.33
CA ALA A 183 0.98 -11.83 5.08
C ALA A 183 0.43 -11.82 6.51
N PRO A 184 0.52 -12.94 7.26
CA PRO A 184 0.23 -12.91 8.69
C PRO A 184 1.04 -11.82 9.38
N SER A 185 0.37 -11.02 10.22
CA SER A 185 1.00 -9.97 11.02
C SER A 185 2.19 -10.53 11.80
N LEU A 186 3.15 -9.67 12.10
CA LEU A 186 4.23 -10.05 13.01
C LEU A 186 3.66 -10.36 14.42
N PRO A 187 4.37 -11.14 15.25
CA PRO A 187 3.94 -11.39 16.62
C PRO A 187 3.84 -10.10 17.44
N HIS A 188 2.75 -9.92 18.18
CA HIS A 188 2.61 -8.78 19.08
C HIS A 188 3.51 -8.95 20.33
N PRO A 189 4.39 -7.99 20.67
CA PRO A 189 5.40 -8.17 21.73
C PRO A 189 4.83 -8.49 23.13
N LEU A 190 3.65 -7.95 23.45
CA LEU A 190 3.05 -8.06 24.79
C LEU A 190 1.89 -9.06 24.87
N ASN A 191 1.41 -9.58 23.74
CA ASN A 191 0.22 -10.43 23.72
C ASN A 191 0.26 -11.39 22.52
N PRO A 192 0.69 -12.64 22.69
CA PRO A 192 0.79 -13.62 21.61
C PRO A 192 -0.54 -13.93 20.89
N ARG A 193 -1.69 -13.53 21.46
CA ARG A 193 -3.02 -13.72 20.86
C ARG A 193 -3.55 -12.48 20.14
N ALA A 194 -2.87 -11.34 20.25
CA ALA A 194 -3.22 -10.13 19.51
C ALA A 194 -2.46 -10.09 18.18
N PRO A 195 -3.05 -9.50 17.12
CA PRO A 195 -2.29 -9.18 15.91
C PRO A 195 -1.18 -8.18 16.27
N GLY A 196 0.02 -8.42 15.76
CA GLY A 196 1.09 -7.42 15.79
C GLY A 196 1.06 -6.54 14.55
N PRO A 197 2.19 -5.86 14.24
CA PRO A 197 2.29 -5.01 13.06
C PRO A 197 1.94 -5.74 11.76
N ALA A 198 1.34 -5.00 10.83
CA ALA A 198 0.95 -5.53 9.53
C ALA A 198 2.19 -6.01 8.76
N ALA A 199 2.03 -7.10 8.01
CA ALA A 199 3.06 -7.62 7.14
C ALA A 199 2.49 -7.98 5.78
N TRP A 200 3.36 -7.97 4.78
CA TRP A 200 3.02 -8.28 3.40
C TRP A 200 4.23 -8.87 2.67
N GLU A 201 3.95 -9.58 1.60
CA GLU A 201 4.94 -10.14 0.70
C GLU A 201 4.85 -9.44 -0.65
N ALA A 202 6.00 -9.10 -1.22
CA ALA A 202 6.11 -8.58 -2.57
C ALA A 202 7.10 -9.39 -3.38
N GLU A 203 6.70 -9.72 -4.60
CA GLU A 203 7.55 -10.35 -5.61
C GLU A 203 7.72 -9.39 -6.79
N LEU A 204 8.95 -8.96 -7.03
CA LEU A 204 9.31 -8.31 -8.28
C LEU A 204 9.60 -9.41 -9.28
N PHE A 205 8.65 -9.70 -10.17
CA PHE A 205 8.83 -10.76 -11.16
C PHE A 205 9.33 -10.22 -12.51
N ARG A 206 9.27 -8.90 -12.71
CA ARG A 206 9.84 -8.23 -13.90
C ARG A 206 10.24 -6.80 -13.58
N ALA A 207 11.48 -6.47 -13.92
CA ALA A 207 12.01 -5.12 -13.82
C ALA A 207 13.00 -4.81 -14.94
N ARG A 208 13.18 -3.52 -15.23
CA ARG A 208 14.35 -3.03 -15.97
C ARG A 208 15.38 -2.50 -14.96
N GLY A 209 16.58 -3.08 -14.97
CA GLY A 209 17.68 -2.64 -14.10
C GLY A 209 17.73 -3.29 -12.72
N PHE A 210 16.80 -4.18 -12.40
CA PHE A 210 16.78 -4.95 -11.15
C PHE A 210 16.60 -6.44 -11.43
N ALA A 211 17.25 -7.29 -10.63
CA ALA A 211 16.98 -8.71 -10.64
C ALA A 211 15.59 -8.98 -10.02
N PRO A 212 14.83 -9.94 -10.54
CA PRO A 212 13.65 -10.44 -9.86
C PRO A 212 13.95 -10.92 -8.44
N GLY A 213 12.99 -10.78 -7.53
CA GLY A 213 13.17 -11.15 -6.12
C GLY A 213 11.86 -11.18 -5.35
N ARG A 214 11.93 -11.67 -4.11
CA ARG A 214 10.82 -11.72 -3.16
C ARG A 214 11.25 -11.13 -1.82
N TRP A 215 10.35 -10.36 -1.22
CA TRP A 215 10.55 -9.71 0.06
C TRP A 215 9.33 -9.95 0.93
N ARG A 216 9.57 -10.17 2.23
CA ARG A 216 8.54 -10.05 3.26
C ARG A 216 8.84 -8.78 4.04
N VAL A 217 7.86 -7.91 4.14
CA VAL A 217 7.96 -6.60 4.77
C VAL A 217 6.95 -6.53 5.90
N GLY A 218 7.37 -6.01 7.03
CA GLY A 218 6.52 -5.71 8.17
C GLY A 218 7.26 -4.77 9.11
N ASP A 219 6.53 -3.99 9.89
CA ASP A 219 7.16 -3.03 10.80
C ASP A 219 7.77 -3.78 11.99
N GLU A 220 9.09 -3.74 12.10
CA GLU A 220 9.75 -4.15 13.33
C GLU A 220 9.41 -3.10 14.40
N PRO A 221 8.80 -3.48 15.54
CA PRO A 221 8.51 -2.50 16.58
C PRO A 221 9.83 -1.86 17.00
N ALA A 222 9.87 -0.51 17.01
CA ALA A 222 11.01 0.23 17.53
C ALA A 222 11.30 -0.28 18.94
N GLN A 223 12.40 -1.02 19.10
CA GLN A 223 12.82 -1.54 20.38
C GLN A 223 13.20 -0.34 21.26
N GLY A 224 12.30 0.06 22.17
CA GLY A 224 12.66 0.89 23.32
C GLY A 224 13.50 0.06 24.29
N GLY A 225 14.80 -0.01 24.03
CA GLY A 225 15.77 -0.72 24.86
C GLY A 225 17.18 -0.39 24.42
N GLU A 226 18.02 0.01 25.37
CA GLU A 226 19.38 0.50 25.19
C GLU A 226 20.21 -0.27 24.15
N THR A 227 20.89 0.47 23.26
CA THR A 227 21.94 -0.03 22.38
C THR A 227 23.03 -0.72 23.18
N VAL A 228 22.94 -2.05 23.30
CA VAL A 228 24.10 -2.89 23.59
C VAL A 228 24.84 -3.08 22.27
N LYS A 229 25.95 -2.35 22.12
CA LYS A 229 26.94 -2.61 21.07
C LYS A 229 27.45 -4.05 21.21
N GLY A 230 27.19 -4.87 20.19
CA GLY A 230 27.98 -6.06 19.90
C GLY A 230 27.16 -7.32 19.66
N ALA A 231 26.79 -7.56 18.41
CA ALA A 231 26.80 -8.89 17.77
C ALA A 231 26.42 -8.73 16.30
N GLU A 232 27.45 -8.53 15.48
CA GLU A 232 27.58 -8.99 14.09
C GLU A 232 26.30 -9.16 13.26
N ASN A 233 26.00 -8.12 12.48
CA ASN A 233 25.16 -8.19 11.27
C ASN A 233 25.64 -9.32 10.34
N ARG A 234 24.91 -10.44 10.29
CA ARG A 234 24.95 -11.36 9.16
C ARG A 234 23.62 -11.32 8.42
N ARG A 235 23.65 -10.58 7.32
CA ARG A 235 22.62 -10.47 6.29
C ARG A 235 22.60 -11.78 5.50
N ASP A 236 21.56 -12.58 5.65
CA ASP A 236 21.31 -13.70 4.73
C ASP A 236 20.21 -13.30 3.75
N LEU A 237 20.65 -12.67 2.64
CA LEU A 237 19.87 -12.53 1.42
C LEU A 237 20.02 -13.81 0.62
N ALA A 238 19.05 -14.72 0.73
CA ALA A 238 18.96 -15.87 -0.17
C ALA A 238 17.92 -15.58 -1.25
N ALA A 239 18.37 -15.15 -2.44
CA ALA A 239 17.58 -15.30 -3.65
C ALA A 239 17.44 -16.80 -3.93
N ALA A 240 16.22 -17.32 -3.90
CA ALA A 240 15.96 -18.70 -4.33
C ALA A 240 16.13 -18.78 -5.86
N ALA A 241 17.35 -19.04 -6.32
CA ALA A 241 17.63 -19.40 -7.70
C ALA A 241 17.11 -20.83 -7.95
N GLY A 242 15.92 -20.94 -8.53
CA GLY A 242 15.39 -22.22 -9.01
C GLY A 242 16.09 -22.63 -10.29
N ASP A 243 17.12 -23.48 -10.17
CA ASP A 243 17.80 -24.10 -11.29
C ASP A 243 16.88 -25.18 -11.90
N ARG A 244 16.38 -24.96 -13.12
CA ARG A 244 15.61 -25.97 -13.85
C ARG A 244 16.58 -26.89 -14.60
N THR A 245 16.75 -28.10 -14.10
CA THR A 245 17.44 -29.19 -14.80
C THR A 245 16.71 -29.52 -16.11
N LEU A 246 17.38 -29.33 -17.25
CA LEU A 246 16.91 -29.83 -18.54
C LEU A 246 17.04 -31.35 -18.57
N ALA A 247 15.92 -32.01 -18.87
CA ALA A 247 15.80 -33.45 -18.99
C ALA A 247 16.77 -34.03 -20.02
N ALA A 248 17.34 -35.18 -19.70
CA ALA A 248 18.16 -35.98 -20.59
C ALA A 248 17.37 -36.41 -21.84
N ALA A 249 17.88 -36.05 -23.02
CA ALA A 249 17.44 -36.63 -24.28
C ALA A 249 17.91 -38.08 -24.36
N GLY A 250 16.95 -38.98 -24.57
CA GLY A 250 17.15 -40.42 -24.63
C GLY A 250 17.98 -40.87 -25.83
N GLY A 251 18.70 -41.97 -25.63
CA GLY A 251 19.44 -42.65 -26.68
C GLY A 251 18.53 -43.31 -27.72
N ARG A 252 19.07 -43.40 -28.94
CA ARG A 252 18.75 -44.38 -29.98
C ARG A 252 19.85 -44.28 -31.04
N SER A 253 20.80 -45.21 -31.06
CA SER A 253 20.87 -46.33 -32.01
C SER A 253 22.16 -47.11 -31.84
#